data_AF-A0A1H3XGE5-F1
#
_entry.id   AF-A0A1H3XGE5-F1
#
_cell.length_a   1.000
_cell.length_b   1.000
_cell.length_c   1.000
_cell.angle_alpha   90.00
_cell.angle_beta   90.00
_cell.angle_gamma   90.00
#
_symmetry.space_group_name_H-M   'P 1'
#
loop_
_entity.id
_entity.type
_entity.pdbx_description
1 polymer ?
#
loop_
_entity_poly.entity_id
_entity_poly.type
_entity_poly.pdbx_seq_one_letter_code
_entity_poly.pdbx_strand_id
1 'polypeptide(L)'
;MVHLGVPNIPECVFDFAEEKEKKEHHVTSDFLPDQVIEDSRSFPDESLNQLYKAIRQLSEVDRAVIMLYLEEKSYQEIAEIIGTNPNNIGVRIKRIKERLKKLLDGKVN
;
A
#
# COMPACT_ATOMS: atom_id res chain seq x y z
N MET A 1 -34.74 5.93 -33.21
CA MET A 1 -35.09 5.64 -31.80
C MET A 1 -34.69 4.19 -31.55
N VAL A 2 -33.70 3.82 -30.75
CA VAL A 2 -32.97 4.48 -29.67
C VAL A 2 -31.51 4.00 -29.73
N HIS A 3 -30.57 4.95 -29.68
CA HIS A 3 -29.14 4.65 -29.53
C HIS A 3 -28.89 4.31 -28.06
N LEU A 4 -28.46 3.08 -27.77
CA LEU A 4 -27.87 2.74 -26.47
C LEU A 4 -26.37 2.96 -26.59
N GLY A 5 -25.95 4.16 -26.18
CA GLY A 5 -24.57 4.59 -26.13
C GLY A 5 -23.79 3.82 -25.06
N VAL A 6 -22.80 3.06 -25.52
CA VAL A 6 -21.71 2.56 -24.70
C VAL A 6 -20.83 3.76 -24.35
N PRO A 7 -20.52 4.06 -23.08
CA PRO A 7 -19.59 5.12 -22.74
C PRO A 7 -18.18 4.71 -23.18
N ASN A 8 -17.71 5.39 -24.23
CA ASN A 8 -16.33 5.39 -24.69
C ASN A 8 -15.46 6.03 -23.60
N ILE A 9 -14.69 5.22 -22.89
CA ILE A 9 -13.63 5.69 -21.99
C ILE A 9 -12.36 5.74 -22.85
N PRO A 10 -11.84 6.93 -23.20
CA PRO A 10 -10.56 7.00 -23.89
C PRO A 10 -9.45 6.67 -22.89
N GLU A 11 -8.71 5.61 -23.21
CA GLU A 11 -7.33 5.44 -22.75
C GLU A 11 -6.47 6.62 -23.25
N CYS A 12 -5.36 6.82 -22.53
CA CYS A 12 -4.12 7.48 -22.95
C CYS A 12 -3.91 8.96 -22.59
N VAL A 13 -2.93 9.10 -21.68
CA VAL A 13 -1.84 10.10 -21.57
C VAL A 13 -2.19 11.57 -21.36
N PHE A 14 -2.05 11.99 -20.10
CA PHE A 14 -1.46 13.29 -19.78
C PHE A 14 -0.13 13.05 -19.07
N ASP A 15 0.90 12.78 -19.87
CA ASP A 15 2.26 13.20 -19.54
C ASP A 15 2.27 14.73 -19.60
N PHE A 16 2.57 15.38 -18.47
CA PHE A 16 3.08 16.74 -18.47
C PHE A 16 4.47 16.76 -17.84
N ALA A 17 5.41 17.05 -18.74
CA ALA A 17 6.82 17.26 -18.55
C ALA A 17 7.14 18.50 -17.69
N GLU A 18 8.40 18.49 -17.18
CA GLU A 18 9.36 19.61 -17.04
C GLU A 18 8.91 20.91 -16.31
N GLU A 19 9.73 21.69 -15.62
CA GLU A 19 11.09 21.64 -15.07
C GLU A 19 11.19 22.94 -14.23
N LYS A 20 11.88 22.89 -13.08
CA LYS A 20 12.55 23.98 -12.32
C LYS A 20 11.93 25.40 -12.26
N GLU A 21 11.73 25.91 -11.05
CA GLU A 21 12.63 26.88 -10.38
C GLU A 21 12.08 27.34 -9.01
N LYS A 22 13.02 27.66 -8.11
CA LYS A 22 12.83 28.31 -6.80
C LYS A 22 11.94 29.55 -6.87
N LYS A 23 11.08 29.74 -5.86
CA LYS A 23 10.91 31.01 -5.12
C LYS A 23 10.02 30.84 -3.88
N GLU A 24 10.56 31.25 -2.74
CA GLU A 24 9.86 31.46 -1.48
C GLU A 24 8.97 32.73 -1.50
N HIS A 25 8.14 32.83 -0.46
CA HIS A 25 7.21 33.88 -0.01
C HIS A 25 5.73 33.64 -0.41
N HIS A 26 4.71 33.75 0.46
CA HIS A 26 4.57 34.02 1.90
C HIS A 26 3.04 34.04 2.18
N VAL A 27 2.58 33.46 3.32
CA VAL A 27 1.29 33.73 4.04
C VAL A 27 -0.01 33.20 3.41
N THR A 28 -0.99 32.60 4.11
CA THR A 28 -1.21 32.13 5.50
C THR A 28 -2.50 31.30 5.49
N SER A 29 -2.63 30.36 6.45
CA SER A 29 -3.84 29.60 6.79
C SER A 29 -4.26 28.59 5.72
N ASP A 30 -4.15 27.28 5.91
CA ASP A 30 -4.69 26.57 7.06
C ASP A 30 -3.67 25.59 7.66
N PHE A 31 -3.29 25.92 8.88
CA PHE A 31 -2.60 25.03 9.80
C PHE A 31 -3.55 23.86 10.07
N LEU A 32 -3.44 22.75 9.31
CA LEU A 32 -3.98 21.50 9.81
C LEU A 32 -3.27 21.27 11.14
N PRO A 33 -4.00 21.18 12.27
CA PRO A 33 -3.37 20.95 13.55
C PRO A 33 -2.57 19.66 13.41
N ASP A 34 -1.29 19.78 13.75
CA ASP A 34 -0.41 18.71 14.15
C ASP A 34 -1.17 17.92 15.21
N GLN A 35 -1.92 16.90 14.78
CA GLN A 35 -2.48 15.94 15.70
C GLN A 35 -1.33 15.06 16.11
N VAL A 36 -0.53 15.61 17.02
CA VAL A 36 0.25 14.85 17.97
C VAL A 36 -0.79 13.99 18.68
N ILE A 37 -0.98 12.77 18.18
CA ILE A 37 -1.70 11.73 18.90
C ILE A 37 -0.75 11.34 20.03
N GLU A 38 -0.69 12.19 21.05
CA GLU A 38 -0.02 11.93 22.31
C GLU A 38 -1.01 11.13 23.18
N ASP A 39 -1.27 9.90 22.75
CA ASP A 39 -2.13 8.98 23.48
C ASP A 39 -1.26 7.88 24.08
N SER A 40 -0.94 8.08 25.36
CA SER A 40 -0.18 7.21 26.25
C SER A 40 -0.66 5.75 26.21
N ARG A 41 -0.02 4.88 25.41
CA ARG A 41 -0.11 3.40 25.46
C ARG A 41 1.13 2.74 24.80
N SER A 42 2.34 3.17 25.14
CA SER A 42 3.57 2.75 24.43
C SER A 42 4.06 1.33 24.76
N PHE A 43 3.37 0.29 24.28
CA PHE A 43 3.92 -1.05 24.05
C PHE A 43 3.29 -1.78 22.83
N PRO A 44 1.98 -1.65 22.51
CA PRO A 44 1.42 -2.14 21.24
C PRO A 44 1.87 -1.34 20.01
N ASP A 45 2.02 -0.02 20.13
CA ASP A 45 2.21 0.84 18.96
C ASP A 45 3.58 0.64 18.29
N GLU A 46 4.63 0.34 19.05
CA GLU A 46 5.96 0.16 18.46
C GLU A 46 6.04 -1.13 17.63
N SER A 47 5.53 -2.26 18.14
CA SER A 47 5.51 -3.52 17.40
C SER A 47 4.66 -3.42 16.13
N LEU A 48 3.51 -2.75 16.23
CA LEU A 48 2.61 -2.48 15.11
C LEU A 48 3.25 -1.53 14.09
N ASN A 49 3.93 -0.47 14.54
CA ASN A 49 4.68 0.44 13.67
C ASN A 49 5.81 -0.29 12.95
N GLN A 50 6.52 -1.19 13.63
CA GLN A 50 7.57 -2.02 13.03
C GLN A 50 7.01 -2.95 11.96
N LEU A 51 5.84 -3.56 12.19
CA LEU A 51 5.14 -4.38 11.20
C LEU A 51 4.78 -3.55 9.96
N TYR A 52 4.18 -2.37 10.12
CA TYR A 52 3.87 -1.51 8.97
C TYR A 52 5.13 -1.05 8.22
N LYS A 53 6.20 -0.72 8.93
CA LYS A 53 7.51 -0.41 8.33
C LYS A 53 8.06 -1.61 7.55
N ALA A 54 7.88 -2.84 8.04
CA ALA A 54 8.31 -4.06 7.34
C ALA A 54 7.47 -4.35 6.09
N ILE A 55 6.14 -4.18 6.17
CA ILE A 55 5.23 -4.34 5.02
C ILE A 55 5.56 -3.34 3.91
N ARG A 56 5.95 -2.11 4.24
CA ARG A 56 6.40 -1.10 3.26
C ARG A 56 7.68 -1.51 2.50
N GLN A 57 8.47 -2.45 3.01
CA GLN A 57 9.68 -2.96 2.36
C GLN A 57 9.41 -4.17 1.45
N LEU A 58 8.17 -4.65 1.37
CA LEU A 58 7.76 -5.66 0.42
C LEU A 58 7.70 -5.07 -1.00
N SER A 59 7.82 -5.93 -2.01
CA SER A 59 7.52 -5.51 -3.38
C SER A 59 6.06 -5.09 -3.49
N GLU A 60 5.71 -4.28 -4.50
CA GLU A 60 4.33 -3.82 -4.70
C GLU A 60 3.35 -4.99 -4.80
N VAL A 61 3.71 -6.03 -5.55
CA VAL A 61 2.91 -7.25 -5.70
C VAL A 61 2.78 -7.99 -4.37
N ASP A 62 3.87 -8.14 -3.62
CA ASP A 62 3.82 -8.82 -2.31
C ASP A 62 2.97 -8.06 -1.30
N ARG A 63 3.03 -6.72 -1.33
CA ARG A 63 2.20 -5.87 -0.50
C ARG A 63 0.72 -6.00 -0.87
N ALA A 64 0.39 -6.01 -2.16
CA ALA A 64 -0.98 -6.23 -2.61
C ALA A 64 -1.52 -7.61 -2.16
N VAL A 65 -0.72 -8.67 -2.36
CA VAL A 65 -1.09 -10.04 -1.96
C VAL A 65 -1.35 -10.15 -0.46
N ILE A 66 -0.49 -9.57 0.38
CA ILE A 66 -0.69 -9.67 1.83
C ILE A 66 -1.86 -8.81 2.31
N MET A 67 -2.12 -7.65 1.69
CA MET A 67 -3.29 -6.82 2.03
C MET A 67 -4.59 -7.56 1.72
N LEU A 68 -4.72 -8.13 0.53
CA LEU A 68 -5.91 -8.90 0.16
C LEU A 68 -6.10 -10.12 1.08
N TYR A 69 -5.01 -10.79 1.47
CA TYR A 69 -5.07 -11.89 2.42
C TYR A 69 -5.55 -11.46 3.81
N LEU A 70 -5.18 -10.25 4.27
CA LEU A 70 -5.65 -9.69 5.54
C LEU A 70 -7.12 -9.26 5.47
N GLU A 71 -7.63 -8.92 4.28
CA GLU A 71 -9.06 -8.72 3.99
C GLU A 71 -9.83 -10.05 3.85
N GLU A 72 -9.24 -11.15 4.30
CA GLU A 72 -9.83 -12.50 4.29
C GLU A 72 -10.20 -13.03 2.90
N LYS A 73 -9.60 -12.48 1.84
CA LYS A 73 -9.77 -13.01 0.48
C LYS A 73 -9.22 -14.41 0.35
N SER A 74 -9.96 -15.27 -0.36
CA SER A 74 -9.49 -16.62 -0.69
C SER A 74 -8.31 -16.57 -1.66
N TYR A 75 -7.48 -17.63 -1.67
CA TYR A 75 -6.36 -17.71 -2.62
C TYR A 75 -6.81 -17.68 -4.09
N GLN A 76 -8.06 -18.08 -4.36
CA GLN A 76 -8.67 -17.98 -5.69
C GLN A 76 -8.96 -16.53 -6.07
N GLU A 77 -9.68 -15.78 -5.22
CA GLU A 77 -9.95 -14.36 -5.48
C GLU A 77 -8.66 -13.53 -5.60
N ILE A 78 -7.67 -13.79 -4.75
CA ILE A 78 -6.37 -13.09 -4.83
C ILE A 78 -5.68 -13.43 -6.16
N ALA A 79 -5.73 -14.68 -6.60
CA ALA A 79 -5.12 -15.07 -7.86
C ALA A 79 -5.80 -14.43 -9.07
N GLU A 80 -7.13 -14.29 -9.05
CA GLU A 80 -7.91 -13.59 -10.07
C GLU A 80 -7.56 -12.10 -10.13
N ILE A 81 -7.48 -11.42 -8.98
CA ILE A 81 -7.13 -9.99 -8.90
C ILE A 81 -5.69 -9.75 -9.36
N ILE A 82 -4.74 -10.60 -8.95
CA ILE A 82 -3.31 -10.44 -9.25
C ILE A 82 -2.95 -10.96 -10.65
N GLY A 83 -3.82 -11.74 -11.30
CA GLY A 83 -3.56 -12.35 -12.60
C GLY A 83 -2.56 -13.51 -12.54
N THR A 84 -2.68 -14.38 -11.53
CA THR A 84 -1.83 -15.56 -11.35
C THR A 84 -2.64 -16.80 -10.97
N ASN A 85 -1.99 -17.84 -10.41
CA ASN A 85 -2.65 -19.07 -9.96
C ASN A 85 -2.68 -19.14 -8.41
N PRO A 86 -3.77 -19.66 -7.80
CA PRO A 86 -3.89 -19.88 -6.35
C PRO A 86 -2.69 -20.57 -5.67
N ASN A 87 -2.06 -21.54 -6.33
CA ASN A 87 -0.88 -22.23 -5.79
C ASN A 87 0.31 -21.28 -5.66
N ASN A 88 0.49 -20.36 -6.62
CA ASN A 88 1.53 -19.34 -6.54
C ASN A 88 1.27 -18.37 -5.38
N ILE A 89 0.00 -18.00 -5.17
CA ILE A 89 -0.42 -17.15 -4.04
C ILE A 89 -0.05 -17.81 -2.71
N GLY A 90 -0.38 -19.09 -2.50
CA GLY A 90 -0.04 -19.79 -1.26
C GLY A 90 1.47 -19.80 -0.97
N VAL A 91 2.29 -20.10 -1.99
CA VAL A 91 3.76 -20.06 -1.87
C VAL A 91 4.26 -18.65 -1.61
N ARG A 92 3.69 -17.64 -2.27
CA ARG A 92 4.07 -16.24 -2.13
C ARG A 92 3.73 -15.72 -0.72
N ILE A 93 2.54 -16.00 -0.20
CA ILE A 93 2.13 -15.64 1.18
C ILE A 93 3.11 -16.25 2.19
N LYS A 94 3.48 -17.53 2.03
CA LYS A 94 4.47 -18.17 2.91
C LYS A 94 5.79 -17.40 2.92
N ARG A 95 6.31 -17.05 1.74
CA ARG A 95 7.56 -16.28 1.58
C ARG A 95 7.45 -14.88 2.16
N ILE A 96 6.30 -14.21 2.00
CA ILE A 96 6.05 -12.89 2.59
C ILE A 96 6.11 -12.97 4.11
N LYS A 97 5.42 -13.94 4.73
CA LYS A 97 5.43 -14.15 6.19
C LYS A 97 6.85 -14.42 6.70
N GLU A 98 7.62 -15.26 6.01
CA GLU A 98 9.03 -15.51 6.34
C GLU A 98 9.90 -14.24 6.23
N ARG A 99 9.68 -13.42 5.20
CA ARG A 99 10.41 -12.15 5.01
C ARG A 99 10.05 -11.14 6.09
N LEU A 100 8.77 -10.99 6.42
CA LEU A 100 8.32 -10.12 7.52
C LEU A 100 8.93 -10.56 8.84
N LYS A 101 8.93 -11.86 9.14
CA LYS A 101 9.59 -12.40 10.34
C LYS A 101 11.06 -12.02 10.40
N LYS A 102 11.82 -12.20 9.33
CA LYS A 102 13.25 -11.81 9.29
C LYS A 102 13.47 -10.30 9.51
N LEU A 103 12.59 -9.46 8.95
CA LEU A 103 12.66 -8.00 9.09
C LEU A 103 12.34 -7.53 10.52
N LEU A 104 11.53 -8.30 11.25
CA LEU A 104 11.14 -8.01 12.63
C LEU A 104 12.14 -8.62 13.62
N ASP A 105 12.52 -9.89 13.46
CA ASP A 105 13.49 -10.58 14.33
C ASP A 105 14.84 -9.83 14.36
N GLY A 106 15.28 -9.25 13.23
CA GLY A 106 16.50 -8.44 13.18
C GLY A 106 16.41 -7.06 13.86
N LYS A 107 15.23 -6.67 14.36
CA LYS A 107 14.96 -5.38 15.03
C LYS A 107 14.45 -5.52 16.46
N VAL A 108 14.13 -6.74 16.90
CA VAL A 108 13.59 -7.04 18.24
C VAL A 108 14.72 -7.24 19.28
N ASN A 109 15.98 -6.96 18.95
CA ASN A 109 17.12 -7.12 19.84
C ASN A 109 17.92 -5.83 20.04
#